data_AF-A0A075KJS3-F1
#
_entry.id   AF-A0A075KJS3-F1
#
_cell.length_a   1.000
_cell.length_b   1.000
_cell.length_c   1.000
_cell.angle_alpha   90.00
_cell.angle_beta   90.00
_cell.angle_gamma   90.00
#
_symmetry.space_group_name_H-M   'P 1'
#
loop_
_entity.id
_entity.type
_entity.pdbx_description
1 polymer ?
#
loop_
_entity_poly.entity_id
_entity_poly.type
_entity_poly.pdbx_seq_one_letter_code
_entity_poly.pdbx_strand_id
1 'polypeptide(L)'
;MVNILLVGGGRSGVAILEMANQVPQMEIVGVVDVKTDAVAIKMAQNMGIRTFTDVRDGLKMPNVNVVLNITGNQQVNRLIEENKTSNVKVVDDFITGMLYHLIKSQVLMSEELNEKVVVLSESVNEAKNHINNTHEVIGFINKVSQQTNLLGLNAAIEAARAGEHGRGFAVVATEVRKLSEDSVEATKKINDILGNIEASMQHIIVGIEETAAVAEKHTKRELITGEKI
;
A
#
# COMPACT_ATOMS: atom_id res chain seq x y z
N MET A 1 13.70 26.05 -2.11
CA MET A 1 12.29 26.18 -1.68
C MET A 1 11.61 27.09 -2.69
N VAL A 2 10.52 26.63 -3.27
CA VAL A 2 9.73 27.33 -4.27
C VAL A 2 8.67 28.11 -3.52
N ASN A 3 8.72 29.43 -3.62
CA ASN A 3 7.85 30.33 -2.87
C ASN A 3 6.83 30.91 -3.82
N ILE A 4 5.59 30.57 -3.55
CA ILE A 4 4.50 30.67 -4.51
C ILE A 4 3.50 31.72 -4.06
N LEU A 5 3.19 32.61 -4.99
CA LEU A 5 2.00 33.44 -4.91
C LEU A 5 0.87 32.74 -5.68
N LEU A 6 -0.16 32.31 -4.98
CA LEU A 6 -1.36 31.72 -5.58
C LEU A 6 -2.32 32.85 -5.99
N VAL A 7 -2.72 32.92 -7.26
CA VAL A 7 -3.64 33.95 -7.77
C VAL A 7 -4.93 33.26 -8.22
N GLY A 8 -6.00 33.52 -7.47
CA GLY A 8 -7.32 32.90 -7.57
C GLY A 8 -7.68 32.14 -6.29
N GLY A 9 -8.83 32.48 -5.71
CA GLY A 9 -9.31 32.03 -4.40
C GLY A 9 -10.45 31.01 -4.45
N GLY A 10 -10.77 30.49 -5.63
CA GLY A 10 -11.85 29.52 -5.84
C GLY A 10 -11.55 28.12 -5.28
N ARG A 11 -12.39 27.14 -5.61
CA ARG A 11 -12.21 25.74 -5.14
C ARG A 11 -10.88 25.12 -5.58
N SER A 12 -10.40 25.44 -6.78
CA SER A 12 -9.09 24.97 -7.26
C SER A 12 -7.94 25.54 -6.41
N GLY A 13 -8.12 26.71 -5.80
CA GLY A 13 -7.12 27.31 -4.90
C GLY A 13 -7.02 26.57 -3.57
N VAL A 14 -8.13 26.05 -3.04
CA VAL A 14 -8.15 25.19 -1.84
C VAL A 14 -7.28 23.95 -2.07
N ALA A 15 -7.49 23.28 -3.20
CA ALA A 15 -6.72 22.09 -3.54
C ALA A 15 -5.22 22.35 -3.67
N ILE A 16 -4.81 23.51 -4.20
CA ILE A 16 -3.39 23.87 -4.30
C ILE A 16 -2.80 24.16 -2.92
N LEU A 17 -3.58 24.76 -2.00
CA LEU A 17 -3.16 24.98 -0.62
C LEU A 17 -2.94 23.66 0.12
N GLU A 18 -3.88 22.71 -0.02
CA GLU A 18 -3.77 21.35 0.53
C GLU A 18 -2.52 20.63 -0.03
N MET A 19 -2.38 20.66 -1.35
CA MET A 19 -1.25 20.07 -2.08
C MET A 19 0.10 20.64 -1.63
N ALA A 20 0.22 21.96 -1.50
CA ALA A 20 1.47 22.60 -1.12
C ALA A 20 1.94 22.16 0.27
N ASN A 21 1.00 21.91 1.20
CA ASN A 21 1.32 21.39 2.54
C ASN A 21 1.97 20.00 2.51
N GLN A 22 1.75 19.23 1.44
CA GLN A 22 2.29 17.87 1.27
C GLN A 22 3.66 17.85 0.58
N VAL A 23 4.11 18.99 0.04
CA VAL A 23 5.35 19.12 -0.74
C VAL A 23 6.31 20.05 -0.01
N PRO A 24 7.26 19.54 0.81
CA PRO A 24 8.12 20.37 1.67
C PRO A 24 9.00 21.40 0.93
N GLN A 25 9.17 21.23 -0.38
CA GLN A 25 9.93 22.16 -1.22
C GLN A 25 9.07 23.29 -1.77
N MET A 26 7.76 23.28 -1.53
CA MET A 26 6.76 24.23 -2.03
C MET A 26 6.14 24.97 -0.85
N GLU A 27 6.19 26.30 -0.87
CA GLU A 27 5.62 27.15 0.17
C GLU A 27 4.66 28.15 -0.49
N ILE A 28 3.38 28.13 -0.10
CA ILE A 28 2.44 29.20 -0.48
C ILE A 28 2.68 30.38 0.46
N VAL A 29 3.36 31.40 -0.02
CA VAL A 29 3.69 32.59 0.77
C VAL A 29 2.56 33.63 0.76
N GLY A 30 1.66 33.56 -0.22
CA GLY A 30 0.48 34.40 -0.28
C GLY A 30 -0.59 33.91 -1.24
N VAL A 31 -1.83 34.35 -1.00
CA VAL A 31 -3.00 34.07 -1.86
C VAL A 31 -3.67 35.38 -2.26
N VAL A 32 -3.99 35.53 -3.54
CA VAL A 32 -4.63 36.72 -4.10
C VAL A 32 -6.00 36.36 -4.65
N ASP A 33 -7.05 37.06 -4.22
CA ASP A 33 -8.34 37.06 -4.90
C ASP A 33 -9.05 38.39 -4.63
N VAL A 34 -9.74 38.93 -5.64
CA VAL A 34 -10.54 40.15 -5.50
C VAL A 34 -11.68 40.00 -4.48
N LYS A 35 -12.13 38.76 -4.24
CA LYS A 35 -13.16 38.40 -3.26
C LYS A 35 -12.50 37.95 -1.96
N THR A 36 -12.60 38.78 -0.93
CA THR A 36 -12.07 38.48 0.42
C THR A 36 -12.76 37.32 1.11
N ASP A 37 -13.95 36.94 0.65
CA ASP A 37 -14.75 35.84 1.19
C ASP A 37 -14.58 34.52 0.43
N ALA A 38 -13.72 34.48 -0.60
CA ALA A 38 -13.43 33.29 -1.38
C ALA A 38 -12.90 32.14 -0.51
N VAL A 39 -13.19 30.90 -0.89
CA VAL A 39 -12.96 29.71 -0.05
C VAL A 39 -11.48 29.52 0.26
N ALA A 40 -10.60 29.65 -0.74
CA ALA A 40 -9.17 29.50 -0.54
C ALA A 40 -8.56 30.68 0.25
N ILE A 41 -9.14 31.88 0.16
CA ILE A 41 -8.72 33.03 0.99
C ILE A 41 -8.98 32.75 2.47
N LYS A 42 -10.17 32.26 2.82
CA LYS A 42 -10.50 31.87 4.20
C LYS A 42 -9.58 30.77 4.72
N MET A 43 -9.30 29.77 3.88
CA MET A 43 -8.37 28.69 4.24
C MET A 43 -6.95 29.22 4.47
N ALA A 44 -6.44 30.05 3.56
CA ALA A 44 -5.12 30.66 3.68
C ALA A 44 -5.00 31.48 4.98
N GLN A 45 -6.02 32.27 5.33
CA GLN A 45 -6.06 33.02 6.59
C GLN A 45 -6.00 32.10 7.82
N ASN A 46 -6.74 30.99 7.82
CA ASN A 46 -6.70 30.00 8.90
C ASN A 46 -5.32 29.34 9.02
N MET A 47 -4.59 29.20 7.92
CA MET A 47 -3.22 28.69 7.88
C MET A 47 -2.16 29.76 8.20
N GLY A 48 -2.56 31.00 8.49
CA GLY A 48 -1.63 32.11 8.74
C GLY A 48 -0.94 32.66 7.49
N ILE A 49 -1.39 32.28 6.29
CA ILE A 49 -0.85 32.73 5.01
C ILE A 49 -1.40 34.12 4.69
N ARG A 50 -0.54 35.00 4.17
CA ARG A 50 -0.94 36.36 3.78
C ARG A 50 -1.91 36.36 2.60
N THR A 51 -2.95 37.18 2.66
CA THR A 51 -3.94 37.30 1.59
C THR A 51 -4.05 38.72 1.04
N PHE A 52 -4.28 38.86 -0.26
CA PHE A 52 -4.35 40.14 -0.96
C PHE A 52 -5.58 40.22 -1.86
N THR A 53 -6.11 41.42 -2.04
CA THR A 53 -7.18 41.70 -3.01
C THR A 53 -6.65 42.18 -4.36
N ASP A 54 -5.39 42.61 -4.40
CA ASP A 54 -4.70 43.09 -5.60
C ASP A 54 -3.43 42.25 -5.84
N VAL A 55 -3.31 41.72 -7.07
CA VAL A 55 -2.16 40.89 -7.47
C VAL A 55 -0.85 41.67 -7.42
N ARG A 56 -0.89 42.98 -7.63
CA ARG A 56 0.30 43.84 -7.58
C ARG A 56 0.91 43.87 -6.19
N ASP A 57 0.09 43.78 -5.15
CA ASP A 57 0.59 43.77 -3.77
C ASP A 57 1.17 42.41 -3.39
N GLY A 58 0.57 41.32 -3.87
CA GLY A 58 1.15 39.98 -3.76
C GLY A 58 2.50 39.86 -4.48
N LEU A 59 2.65 40.45 -5.67
CA LEU A 59 3.88 40.42 -6.46
C LEU A 59 5.05 41.18 -5.82
N LYS A 60 4.76 42.17 -4.96
CA LYS A 60 5.77 42.93 -4.21
C LYS A 60 6.33 42.15 -3.02
N MET A 61 5.73 41.01 -2.66
CA MET A 61 6.20 40.24 -1.52
C MET A 61 7.66 39.80 -1.72
N PRO A 62 8.51 39.96 -0.70
CA PRO A 62 9.87 39.46 -0.78
C PRO A 62 9.86 37.94 -0.92
N ASN A 63 10.80 37.41 -1.70
CA ASN A 63 11.04 35.98 -1.91
C ASN A 63 10.01 35.22 -2.77
N VAL A 64 9.00 35.85 -3.37
CA VAL A 64 8.17 35.18 -4.39
C VAL A 64 9.02 34.87 -5.62
N ASN A 65 9.00 33.61 -6.09
CA ASN A 65 9.72 33.18 -7.29
C ASN A 65 8.82 32.46 -8.30
N VAL A 66 7.63 32.01 -7.90
CA VAL A 66 6.62 31.45 -8.80
C VAL A 66 5.26 32.07 -8.52
N VAL A 67 4.49 32.36 -9.57
CA VAL A 67 3.08 32.72 -9.50
C VAL A 67 2.28 31.58 -10.13
N LEU A 68 1.37 30.98 -9.36
CA LEU A 68 0.37 30.05 -9.88
C LEU A 68 -0.92 30.83 -10.14
N ASN A 69 -1.21 31.12 -11.41
CA ASN A 69 -2.45 31.81 -11.77
C ASN A 69 -3.53 30.81 -12.18
N ILE A 70 -4.57 30.70 -11.37
CA ILE A 70 -5.73 29.82 -11.60
C ILE A 70 -7.04 30.58 -11.82
N THR A 71 -6.94 31.84 -12.24
CA THR A 71 -8.12 32.68 -12.50
C THR A 71 -8.78 32.42 -13.86
N GLY A 72 -8.04 31.82 -14.80
CA GLY A 72 -8.44 31.72 -16.21
C GLY A 72 -8.59 33.08 -16.91
N ASN A 73 -8.26 34.19 -16.26
CA ASN A 73 -8.52 35.54 -16.75
C ASN A 73 -7.29 36.12 -17.45
N GLN A 74 -7.41 36.40 -18.76
CA GLN A 74 -6.34 36.98 -19.56
C GLN A 74 -5.89 38.37 -19.08
N GLN A 75 -6.78 39.17 -18.50
CA GLN A 75 -6.42 40.48 -17.93
C GLN A 75 -5.54 40.31 -16.69
N VAL A 76 -5.83 39.30 -15.85
CA VAL A 76 -5.01 38.97 -14.69
C VAL A 76 -3.64 38.45 -15.14
N ASN A 77 -3.58 37.59 -16.15
CA ASN A 77 -2.32 37.15 -16.75
C ASN A 77 -1.47 38.33 -17.26
N ARG A 78 -2.08 39.26 -18.01
CA ARG A 78 -1.38 40.48 -18.47
C ARG A 78 -0.87 41.31 -17.30
N LEU A 79 -1.69 41.52 -16.28
CA LEU A 79 -1.32 42.29 -15.09
C LEU A 79 -0.14 41.65 -14.34
N ILE A 80 -0.11 40.31 -14.25
CA ILE A 80 1.02 39.58 -13.67
C ILE A 80 2.27 39.77 -14.53
N GLU A 81 2.18 39.58 -15.85
CA GLU A 81 3.33 39.72 -16.77
C GLU A 81 3.92 41.14 -16.78
N GLU A 82 3.09 42.17 -16.69
CA GLU A 82 3.51 43.58 -16.67
C GLU A 82 4.15 43.99 -15.33
N ASN A 83 3.79 43.34 -14.22
CA ASN A 83 4.23 43.75 -12.87
C ASN A 83 5.21 42.76 -12.21
N LYS A 84 5.45 41.58 -12.81
CA LYS A 84 6.39 40.61 -12.26
C LYS A 84 7.83 41.09 -12.42
N THR A 85 8.69 40.70 -11.49
CA THR A 85 10.13 40.89 -11.62
C THR A 85 10.74 39.81 -12.52
N SER A 86 11.96 40.04 -13.03
CA SER A 86 12.66 39.12 -13.93
C SER A 86 12.86 37.70 -13.37
N ASN A 87 12.88 37.57 -12.04
CA ASN A 87 13.12 36.30 -11.34
C ASN A 87 11.83 35.50 -11.07
N VAL A 88 10.66 36.08 -11.34
CA VAL A 88 9.36 35.43 -11.10
C VAL A 88 8.92 34.68 -12.36
N LYS A 89 8.64 33.38 -12.19
CA LYS A 89 8.05 32.52 -13.22
C LYS A 89 6.54 32.47 -13.03
N VAL A 90 5.78 32.50 -14.13
CA VAL A 90 4.32 32.42 -14.11
C VAL A 90 3.90 31.07 -14.67
N VAL A 91 3.04 30.39 -13.94
CA VAL A 91 2.40 29.15 -14.34
C VAL A 91 0.92 29.45 -14.51
N ASP A 92 0.40 29.21 -15.71
CA ASP A 92 -0.99 29.51 -16.04
C ASP A 92 -1.97 28.44 -15.51
N ASP A 93 -3.26 28.70 -15.72
CA ASP A 93 -4.36 27.89 -15.19
C ASP A 93 -4.36 26.47 -15.77
N PHE A 94 -3.95 26.31 -17.03
CA PHE A 94 -3.93 25.01 -17.68
C PHE A 94 -2.89 24.08 -17.05
N ILE A 95 -1.64 24.56 -16.91
CA ILE A 95 -0.57 23.79 -16.28
C ILE A 95 -0.91 23.52 -14.80
N THR A 96 -1.50 24.51 -14.12
CA THR A 96 -1.88 24.35 -12.72
C THR A 96 -3.00 23.31 -12.54
N GLY A 97 -4.00 23.30 -13.44
CA GLY A 97 -5.05 22.28 -13.47
C GLY A 97 -4.50 20.89 -13.72
N MET A 98 -3.56 20.73 -14.66
CA MET A 98 -2.87 19.47 -14.88
C MET A 98 -2.12 18.99 -13.63
N LEU A 99 -1.38 19.88 -12.97
CA LEU A 99 -0.63 19.55 -11.74
C LEU A 99 -1.57 19.06 -10.63
N TYR A 100 -2.71 19.74 -10.45
CA TYR A 100 -3.74 19.32 -9.50
C TYR A 100 -4.28 17.92 -9.82
N HIS A 101 -4.64 17.65 -11.08
CA HIS A 101 -5.14 16.33 -11.47
C HIS A 101 -4.12 15.22 -11.26
N LEU A 102 -2.83 15.48 -11.55
CA LEU A 102 -1.76 14.51 -11.33
C LEU A 102 -1.60 14.17 -9.84
N ILE A 103 -1.59 15.18 -8.98
CA ILE A 103 -1.40 14.96 -7.54
C ILE A 103 -2.64 14.32 -6.92
N LYS A 104 -3.84 14.76 -7.30
CA LYS A 104 -5.08 14.12 -6.87
C LYS A 104 -5.13 12.65 -7.29
N SER A 105 -4.72 12.34 -8.53
CA SER A 105 -4.63 10.95 -9.00
C SER A 105 -3.62 10.14 -8.18
N GLN A 106 -2.53 10.76 -7.75
CA GLN A 106 -1.52 10.11 -6.91
C GLN A 106 -2.05 9.78 -5.51
N VAL A 107 -2.82 10.69 -4.89
CA VAL A 107 -3.46 10.46 -3.59
C VAL A 107 -4.47 9.31 -3.67
N LEU A 108 -5.37 9.35 -4.66
CA LEU A 108 -6.38 8.29 -4.86
C LEU A 108 -5.73 6.92 -5.08
N MET A 109 -4.66 6.88 -5.86
CA MET A 109 -3.89 5.65 -6.09
C MET A 109 -3.22 5.14 -4.80
N SER A 110 -2.78 6.04 -3.91
CA SER A 110 -2.20 5.67 -2.61
C SER A 110 -3.25 5.09 -1.66
N GLU A 111 -4.48 5.63 -1.65
CA GLU A 111 -5.60 5.10 -0.86
C GLU A 111 -6.00 3.71 -1.36
N GLU A 112 -6.15 3.54 -2.68
CA GLU A 112 -6.45 2.24 -3.28
C GLU A 112 -5.34 1.23 -2.97
N LEU A 113 -4.07 1.63 -3.03
CA LEU A 113 -2.94 0.77 -2.69
C LEU A 113 -2.98 0.31 -1.23
N ASN A 114 -3.31 1.19 -0.29
CA ASN A 114 -3.46 0.84 1.13
C ASN A 114 -4.59 -0.19 1.34
N GLU A 115 -5.72 -0.03 0.66
CA GLU A 115 -6.81 -1.00 0.72
C GLU A 115 -6.35 -2.37 0.19
N LYS A 116 -5.64 -2.40 -0.95
CA LYS A 116 -5.11 -3.66 -1.51
C LYS A 116 -4.09 -4.32 -0.60
N VAL A 117 -3.24 -3.55 0.06
CA VAL A 117 -2.27 -4.05 1.06
C VAL A 117 -3.00 -4.79 2.19
N VAL A 118 -4.07 -4.21 2.74
CA VAL A 118 -4.86 -4.83 3.82
C VAL A 118 -5.46 -6.16 3.36
N VAL A 119 -6.12 -6.17 2.19
CA VAL A 119 -6.73 -7.39 1.63
C VAL A 119 -5.69 -8.48 1.35
N LEU A 120 -4.50 -8.11 0.86
CA LEU A 120 -3.39 -9.04 0.65
C LEU A 120 -2.88 -9.62 1.97
N SER A 121 -2.72 -8.80 3.01
CA SER A 121 -2.32 -9.25 4.34
C SER A 121 -3.32 -10.25 4.93
N GLU A 122 -4.62 -9.98 4.79
CA GLU A 122 -5.68 -10.90 5.23
C GLU A 122 -5.61 -12.24 4.48
N SER A 123 -5.47 -12.18 3.15
CA SER A 123 -5.38 -13.38 2.29
C SER A 123 -4.17 -14.25 2.65
N VAL A 124 -3.02 -13.64 2.96
CA VAL A 124 -1.82 -14.38 3.38
C VAL A 124 -2.00 -15.02 4.76
N ASN A 125 -2.66 -14.33 5.69
CA ASN A 125 -2.98 -14.91 7.00
C ASN A 125 -3.96 -16.09 6.88
N GLU A 126 -4.94 -16.00 5.99
CA GLU A 126 -5.85 -17.12 5.70
C GLU A 126 -5.10 -18.31 5.09
N ALA A 127 -4.22 -18.06 4.12
CA ALA A 127 -3.38 -19.10 3.53
C ALA A 127 -2.49 -19.79 4.58
N LYS A 128 -1.93 -19.03 5.53
CA LYS A 128 -1.18 -19.58 6.67
C LYS A 128 -2.04 -20.49 7.54
N ASN A 129 -3.30 -20.12 7.81
CA ASN A 129 -4.22 -20.97 8.56
C ASN A 129 -4.54 -22.26 7.81
N HIS A 130 -4.73 -22.21 6.48
CA HIS A 130 -4.94 -23.41 5.66
C HIS A 130 -3.73 -24.35 5.70
N ILE A 131 -2.51 -23.82 5.68
CA ILE A 131 -1.30 -24.65 5.81
C ILE A 131 -1.24 -25.32 7.18
N ASN A 132 -1.51 -24.58 8.26
CA ASN A 132 -1.55 -25.15 9.61
C ASN A 132 -2.56 -26.29 9.73
N ASN A 133 -3.78 -26.11 9.19
CA ASN A 133 -4.79 -27.16 9.17
C ASN A 133 -4.32 -28.38 8.34
N THR A 134 -3.59 -28.14 7.25
CA THR A 134 -3.05 -29.22 6.41
C THR A 134 -1.95 -30.00 7.16
N HIS A 135 -1.10 -29.32 7.94
CA HIS A 135 -0.13 -29.99 8.83
C HIS A 135 -0.82 -30.92 9.84
N GLU A 136 -1.96 -30.51 10.41
CA GLU A 136 -2.73 -31.37 11.33
C GLU A 136 -3.24 -32.65 10.63
N VAL A 137 -3.79 -32.50 9.42
CA VAL A 137 -4.24 -33.63 8.60
C VAL A 137 -3.08 -34.57 8.27
N ILE A 138 -1.93 -34.02 7.87
CA ILE A 138 -0.73 -34.81 7.59
C ILE A 138 -0.23 -35.54 8.84
N GLY A 139 -0.25 -34.89 10.00
CA GLY A 139 0.07 -35.52 11.29
C GLY A 139 -0.86 -36.69 11.60
N PHE A 140 -2.17 -36.53 11.35
CA PHE A 140 -3.14 -37.60 11.50
C PHE A 140 -2.88 -38.77 10.55
N ILE A 141 -2.63 -38.50 9.26
CA ILE A 141 -2.31 -39.55 8.28
C ILE A 141 -1.06 -40.31 8.70
N ASN A 142 0.01 -39.63 9.12
CA ASN A 142 1.23 -40.27 9.62
C ASN A 142 0.95 -41.21 10.79
N LYS A 143 0.12 -40.77 11.75
CA LYS A 143 -0.28 -41.60 12.89
C LYS A 143 -1.06 -42.84 12.43
N VAL A 144 -1.99 -42.70 11.50
CA VAL A 144 -2.76 -43.82 10.93
C VAL A 144 -1.84 -44.78 10.20
N SER A 145 -0.93 -44.29 9.35
CA SER A 145 0.03 -45.13 8.62
C SER A 145 0.96 -45.89 9.57
N GLN A 146 1.44 -45.27 10.64
CA GLN A 146 2.24 -45.97 11.67
C GLN A 146 1.45 -47.06 12.39
N GLN A 147 0.18 -46.80 12.73
CA GLN A 147 -0.69 -47.79 13.34
C GLN A 147 -1.01 -48.95 12.38
N THR A 148 -1.29 -48.65 11.11
CA THR A 148 -1.53 -49.66 10.07
C THR A 148 -0.27 -50.50 9.82
N ASN A 149 0.91 -49.90 9.84
CA ASN A 149 2.17 -50.64 9.72
C ASN A 149 2.36 -51.62 10.89
N LEU A 150 2.06 -51.19 12.12
CA LEU A 150 2.10 -52.07 13.30
C LEU A 150 1.06 -53.20 13.23
N LEU A 151 -0.14 -52.91 12.75
CA LEU A 151 -1.17 -53.93 12.52
C LEU A 151 -0.72 -54.95 11.47
N GLY A 152 -0.15 -54.49 10.36
CA GLY A 152 0.44 -55.34 9.33
C GLY A 152 1.60 -56.19 9.86
N LEU A 153 2.44 -55.64 10.73
CA LEU A 153 3.51 -56.37 11.40
C LEU A 153 2.96 -57.50 12.29
N ASN A 154 1.97 -57.20 13.12
CA ASN A 154 1.33 -58.20 13.98
C ASN A 154 0.66 -59.31 13.14
N ALA A 155 0.00 -58.95 12.04
CA ALA A 155 -0.58 -59.91 11.11
C ALA A 155 0.48 -60.81 10.44
N ALA A 156 1.63 -60.24 10.07
CA ALA A 156 2.75 -61.01 9.50
C ALA A 156 3.33 -62.01 10.51
N ILE A 157 3.44 -61.62 11.79
CA ILE A 157 3.91 -62.51 12.87
C ILE A 157 2.93 -63.68 13.06
N GLU A 158 1.63 -63.39 13.12
CA GLU A 158 0.62 -64.45 13.32
C GLU A 158 0.51 -65.37 12.10
N ALA A 159 0.65 -64.82 10.89
CA ALA A 159 0.72 -65.60 9.65
C ALA A 159 1.93 -66.55 9.65
N ALA A 160 3.10 -66.09 10.10
CA ALA A 160 4.28 -66.94 10.24
C ALA A 160 4.06 -68.04 11.30
N ARG A 161 3.36 -67.72 12.40
CA ARG A 161 3.03 -68.66 13.47
C ARG A 161 2.07 -69.77 13.02
N ALA A 162 1.12 -69.46 12.13
CA ALA A 162 0.21 -70.43 11.51
C ALA A 162 0.89 -71.33 10.46
N GLY A 163 2.17 -71.08 10.14
CA GLY A 163 2.96 -71.86 9.20
C GLY A 163 2.31 -71.92 7.81
N GLU A 164 2.12 -73.14 7.30
CA GLU A 164 1.60 -73.38 5.96
C GLU A 164 0.20 -72.79 5.72
N HIS A 165 -0.65 -72.76 6.75
CA HIS A 165 -2.00 -72.19 6.68
C HIS A 165 -2.01 -70.66 6.64
N GLY A 166 -0.92 -70.01 7.06
CA GLY A 166 -0.79 -68.55 7.10
C GLY A 166 -0.20 -67.92 5.83
N ARG A 167 0.23 -68.72 4.83
CA ARG A 167 0.95 -68.21 3.66
C ARG A 167 0.20 -67.12 2.89
N GLY A 168 -1.11 -67.26 2.69
CA GLY A 168 -1.93 -66.22 2.04
C GLY A 168 -2.03 -64.93 2.86
N PHE A 169 -2.19 -65.05 4.18
CA PHE A 169 -2.23 -63.90 5.09
C PHE A 169 -0.89 -63.17 5.17
N ALA A 170 0.24 -63.88 5.06
CA ALA A 170 1.57 -63.27 5.06
C ALA A 170 1.78 -62.33 3.85
N VAL A 171 1.25 -62.70 2.68
CA VAL A 171 1.31 -61.83 1.48
C VAL A 171 0.51 -60.55 1.71
N VAL A 172 -0.73 -60.68 2.22
CA VAL A 172 -1.59 -59.53 2.52
C VAL A 172 -0.95 -58.62 3.56
N ALA A 173 -0.39 -59.19 4.64
CA ALA A 173 0.29 -58.43 5.68
C ALA A 173 1.49 -57.64 5.15
N THR A 174 2.24 -58.21 4.21
CA THR A 174 3.38 -57.53 3.57
C THR A 174 2.91 -56.36 2.71
N GLU A 175 1.83 -56.53 1.94
CA GLU A 175 1.29 -55.45 1.11
C GLU A 175 0.73 -54.30 1.97
N VAL A 176 0.05 -54.61 3.08
CA VAL A 176 -0.46 -53.60 4.03
C VAL A 176 0.69 -52.78 4.63
N ARG A 177 1.81 -53.42 4.98
CA ARG A 177 3.00 -52.71 5.48
C ARG A 177 3.59 -51.80 4.42
N LYS A 178 3.75 -52.30 3.20
CA LYS A 178 4.27 -51.51 2.08
C LYS A 178 3.40 -50.28 1.81
N LEU A 179 2.08 -50.42 1.75
CA LEU A 179 1.15 -49.30 1.59
C LEU A 179 1.26 -48.27 2.72
N SER A 180 1.52 -48.74 3.95
CA SER A 180 1.72 -47.86 5.11
C SER A 180 3.03 -47.08 5.02
N GLU A 181 4.10 -47.72 4.57
CA GLU A 181 5.41 -47.09 4.33
C GLU A 181 5.33 -46.07 3.19
N ASP A 182 4.71 -46.44 2.06
CA ASP A 182 4.47 -45.55 0.93
C ASP A 182 3.63 -44.32 1.34
N SER A 183 2.66 -44.50 2.23
CA SER A 183 1.86 -43.40 2.78
C SER A 183 2.70 -42.41 3.59
N VAL A 184 3.65 -42.90 4.41
CA VAL A 184 4.58 -42.06 5.18
C VAL A 184 5.55 -41.31 4.26
N GLU A 185 5.97 -41.92 3.15
CA GLU A 185 6.81 -41.22 2.18
C GLU A 185 6.02 -40.12 1.46
N ALA A 186 4.76 -40.38 1.10
CA ALA A 186 3.89 -39.40 0.45
C ALA A 186 3.62 -38.20 1.36
N THR A 187 3.30 -38.41 2.63
CA THR A 187 3.09 -37.32 3.60
C THR A 187 4.36 -36.50 3.82
N LYS A 188 5.53 -37.12 3.80
CA LYS A 188 6.81 -36.40 3.87
C LYS A 188 7.00 -35.45 2.68
N LYS A 189 6.73 -35.91 1.46
CA LYS A 189 6.78 -35.07 0.26
C LYS A 189 5.79 -33.89 0.35
N ILE A 190 4.60 -34.13 0.90
CA ILE A 190 3.62 -33.05 1.12
C ILE A 190 4.15 -32.02 2.12
N ASN A 191 4.76 -32.44 3.23
CA ASN A 191 5.38 -31.52 4.19
C ASN A 191 6.48 -30.65 3.55
N ASP A 192 7.32 -31.23 2.69
CA ASP A 192 8.36 -30.47 1.98
C ASP A 192 7.74 -29.40 1.07
N ILE A 193 6.63 -29.73 0.37
CA ILE A 193 5.88 -28.78 -0.46
C ILE A 193 5.27 -27.67 0.40
N LEU A 194 4.63 -28.01 1.54
CA LEU A 194 4.06 -27.02 2.45
C LEU A 194 5.13 -26.05 2.97
N GLY A 195 6.33 -26.54 3.31
CA GLY A 195 7.45 -25.69 3.73
C GLY A 195 7.89 -24.69 2.65
N ASN A 196 7.87 -25.10 1.38
CA ASN A 196 8.16 -24.18 0.26
C ASN A 196 7.06 -23.11 0.09
N ILE A 197 5.80 -23.47 0.31
CA ILE A 197 4.68 -22.53 0.29
C ILE A 197 4.80 -21.53 1.45
N GLU A 198 5.13 -21.99 2.66
CA GLU A 198 5.39 -21.12 3.82
C GLU A 198 6.51 -20.12 3.55
N ALA A 199 7.63 -20.57 2.97
CA ALA A 199 8.72 -19.68 2.58
C ALA A 199 8.26 -18.63 1.55
N SER A 200 7.50 -19.05 0.54
CA SER A 200 6.94 -18.15 -0.47
C SER A 200 5.99 -17.11 0.14
N MET A 201 5.15 -17.52 1.11
CA MET A 201 4.29 -16.58 1.83
C MET A 201 5.08 -15.57 2.65
N GLN A 202 6.18 -15.97 3.28
CA GLN A 202 7.05 -15.02 4.00
C GLN A 202 7.63 -13.96 3.07
N HIS A 203 8.03 -14.34 1.85
CA HIS A 203 8.45 -13.36 0.84
C HIS A 203 7.32 -12.40 0.45
N ILE A 204 6.09 -12.89 0.34
CA ILE A 204 4.92 -12.06 0.05
C ILE A 204 4.67 -11.08 1.22
N ILE A 205 4.77 -11.53 2.48
CA ILE A 205 4.61 -10.65 3.66
C ILE A 205 5.61 -9.50 3.62
N VAL A 206 6.89 -9.80 3.39
CA VAL A 206 7.93 -8.76 3.27
C VAL A 206 7.60 -7.78 2.14
N GLY A 207 7.17 -8.28 0.98
CA GLY A 207 6.77 -7.42 -0.14
C GLY A 207 5.54 -6.54 0.18
N ILE A 208 4.59 -7.06 0.98
CA ILE A 208 3.44 -6.30 1.45
C ILE A 208 3.88 -5.21 2.44
N GLU A 209 4.79 -5.52 3.38
CA GLU A 209 5.33 -4.54 4.33
C GLU A 209 6.10 -3.42 3.62
N GLU A 210 6.90 -3.75 2.61
CA GLU A 210 7.58 -2.76 1.77
C GLU A 210 6.58 -1.89 0.99
N THR A 211 5.55 -2.49 0.42
CA THR A 211 4.49 -1.77 -0.30
C THR A 211 3.70 -0.86 0.63
N ALA A 212 3.38 -1.35 1.83
CA ALA A 212 2.73 -0.58 2.88
C ALA A 212 3.59 0.60 3.32
N ALA A 213 4.90 0.41 3.49
CA ALA A 213 5.82 1.48 3.85
C ALA A 213 5.93 2.55 2.74
N VAL A 214 5.87 2.16 1.47
CA VAL A 214 5.83 3.11 0.35
C VAL A 214 4.53 3.90 0.36
N ALA A 215 3.39 3.24 0.50
CA ALA A 215 2.09 3.89 0.60
C ALA A 215 2.00 4.82 1.82
N GLU A 216 2.47 4.37 2.99
CA GLU A 216 2.52 5.17 4.21
C GLU A 216 3.52 6.32 4.08
N LYS A 217 4.64 6.20 3.36
CA LYS A 217 5.54 7.34 3.11
C LYS A 217 4.87 8.43 2.26
N HIS A 218 3.94 8.05 1.39
CA HIS A 218 3.10 9.00 0.65
C HIS A 218 2.06 9.66 1.57
N THR A 219 1.45 8.92 2.51
CA THR A 219 0.44 9.44 3.47
C THR A 219 1.05 10.17 4.69
N LYS A 220 2.18 9.74 5.24
CA LYS A 220 2.83 10.29 6.46
C LYS A 220 3.59 11.58 6.18
N ARG A 221 3.91 11.85 4.91
CA ARG A 221 4.24 13.22 4.46
C ARG A 221 3.08 14.20 4.69
N GLU A 222 1.86 13.73 4.88
CA GLU A 222 0.68 14.54 5.23
C GLU A 222 0.50 14.73 6.75
N LEU A 223 1.17 13.93 7.60
CA LEU A 223 0.99 13.96 9.07
C LEU A 223 2.18 14.56 9.84
N ILE A 224 3.38 14.64 9.26
CA ILE A 224 4.56 15.23 9.95
C ILE A 224 4.52 16.78 9.97
N THR A 225 3.53 17.42 9.34
CA THR A 225 3.18 18.84 9.61
C THR A 225 2.16 19.03 10.74
N GLY A 226 1.74 17.95 11.41
CA GLY A 226 0.94 17.99 12.63
C GLY A 226 1.78 18.16 13.89
N GLU A 227 2.51 19.26 14.04
CA GLU A 227 2.86 19.72 15.39
C GLU A 227 1.60 20.31 16.04
N LYS A 228 1.24 19.76 17.19
CA LYS A 228 0.21 20.25 18.11
C LYS A 228 0.25 21.77 18.21
N ILE A 229 -0.85 22.44 17.88
CA ILE A 229 -1.29 23.68 18.51
C ILE A 229 -2.78 23.55 18.79
#